data_AF-A0A645DVX4-F1
#
_entry.id   AF-A0A645DVX4-F1
#
_cell.length_a   1.000
_cell.length_b   1.000
_cell.length_c   1.000
_cell.angle_alpha   90.00
_cell.angle_beta   90.00
_cell.angle_gamma   90.00
#
_symmetry.space_group_name_H-M   'P 1'
#
loop_
_entity.id
_entity.type
_entity.pdbx_description
1 polymer ?
#
loop_
_entity_poly.entity_id
_entity_poly.type
_entity_poly.pdbx_seq_one_letter_code
_entity_poly.pdbx_strand_id
1 'polypeptide(L)' 'MLVKDVHSFPGHIACDSQSNSEVVIPLKQNNKVYGVLDLDSPTVGRFNEEDKTYLEKVVEIINKYVNFEELN' A
#
# COMPACT_ATOMS: atom_id res chain seq x y z
N MET A 1 -4.94 -3.06 -0.89
CA MET A 1 -6.01 -2.55 -0.01
C MET A 1 -6.16 -1.06 -0.29
N LEU A 2 -7.38 -0.55 -0.32
CA LEU A 2 -7.66 0.88 -0.46
C LEU A 2 -8.60 1.29 0.66
N VAL A 3 -8.15 2.21 1.52
CA VAL A 3 -8.90 2.70 2.67
C VAL A 3 -9.19 4.17 2.44
N LYS A 4 -10.47 4.49 2.17
CA LYS A 4 -10.88 5.88 1.89
C LYS A 4 -10.99 6.73 3.16
N ASP A 5 -11.37 6.11 4.27
CA ASP A 5 -11.44 6.73 5.59
C ASP A 5 -11.07 5.67 6.62
N VAL A 6 -9.91 5.83 7.27
CA VAL A 6 -9.42 4.86 8.25
C VAL A 6 -10.29 4.80 9.52
N HIS A 7 -10.98 5.89 9.88
CA HIS A 7 -11.85 5.96 11.06
C HIS A 7 -13.18 5.21 10.85
N SER A 8 -13.53 4.96 9.59
CA SER A 8 -14.71 4.17 9.21
C SER A 8 -14.50 2.65 9.33
N PHE A 9 -13.28 2.18 9.65
CA PHE A 9 -12.96 0.77 9.85
C PHE A 9 -12.83 0.43 11.34
N PRO A 10 -13.78 -0.31 11.95
CA PRO A 10 -13.69 -0.69 13.35
C PRO A 10 -12.48 -1.61 13.59
N GLY A 11 -11.53 -1.17 14.41
CA GLY A 11 -10.30 -1.90 14.74
C GLY A 11 -9.02 -1.34 14.11
N HIS A 12 -9.11 -0.26 13.32
CA HIS A 12 -7.92 0.41 12.80
C HIS A 12 -7.25 1.24 13.90
N ILE A 13 -6.11 0.77 14.42
CA ILE A 13 -5.20 1.59 15.21
C ILE A 13 -4.31 2.29 14.20
N ALA A 14 -4.58 3.56 13.91
CA ALA A 14 -3.76 4.32 12.98
C ALA A 14 -2.31 4.34 13.46
N CYS A 15 -1.37 3.83 12.64
CA CYS A 15 0.07 3.88 12.91
C CYS A 15 0.58 5.33 13.00
N ASP A 16 -0.09 6.27 12.30
CA ASP A 16 0.04 7.71 12.46
C ASP A 16 -1.36 8.31 12.72
N SER A 17 -1.51 9.01 13.85
CA SER A 17 -2.75 9.70 14.24
C SER A 17 -3.26 10.72 13.21
N GLN A 18 -2.42 11.15 12.27
CA GLN A 18 -2.80 12.07 11.20
C GLN A 18 -3.29 11.38 9.93
N SER A 19 -3.07 10.08 9.73
CA SER A 19 -3.52 9.40 8.52
C SER A 19 -5.04 9.27 8.52
N ASN A 20 -5.66 9.64 7.41
CA ASN A 20 -7.10 9.58 7.17
C ASN A 20 -7.46 8.71 5.95
N SER A 21 -6.51 8.38 5.09
CA SER A 21 -6.69 7.40 4.02
C SER A 21 -5.37 6.72 3.69
N GLU A 22 -5.45 5.51 3.16
CA GLU A 22 -4.30 4.62 2.97
C GLU A 22 -4.47 3.80 1.68
N VAL A 23 -3.35 3.55 0.99
CA VAL A 23 -3.28 2.56 -0.09
C VAL A 23 -2.09 1.62 0.14
N VAL A 24 -2.40 0.34 0.24
CA VAL A 24 -1.41 -0.72 0.52
C VAL A 24 -1.35 -1.69 -0.64
N ILE A 25 -0.16 -1.92 -1.20
CA ILE A 25 0.04 -2.84 -2.32
C ILE A 25 1.15 -3.84 -1.96
N PRO A 26 0.91 -5.16 -2.08
CA PRO A 26 1.90 -6.16 -1.72
C PRO A 26 3.08 -6.19 -2.69
N LEU A 27 4.29 -6.22 -2.14
CA LEU A 27 5.52 -6.54 -2.87
C LEU A 27 5.64 -8.07 -2.91
N LYS A 28 5.56 -8.64 -4.11
CA LYS A 28 5.47 -10.10 -4.30
C LYS A 28 6.37 -10.58 -5.43
N GLN A 29 7.05 -11.69 -5.20
CA GLN A 29 7.86 -12.41 -6.19
C GLN A 29 7.68 -13.90 -5.96
N ASN A 30 7.58 -14.70 -7.03
CA ASN A 30 7.41 -16.16 -6.94
C ASN A 30 6.24 -16.60 -6.02
N ASN A 31 5.12 -15.86 -6.06
CA ASN A 31 3.93 -16.08 -5.21
C ASN A 31 4.17 -15.94 -3.69
N LYS A 32 5.33 -15.42 -3.28
CA LYS A 32 5.67 -15.06 -1.91
C LYS A 32 5.56 -13.54 -1.72
N VAL A 33 4.96 -13.13 -0.61
CA VAL A 33 4.91 -11.72 -0.19
C VAL A 33 6.14 -11.43 0.65
N TYR A 34 6.87 -10.38 0.28
CA TYR A 34 8.10 -9.94 0.97
C TYR A 34 7.89 -8.65 1.77
N GLY A 35 6.83 -7.91 1.47
CA GLY A 35 6.49 -6.68 2.16
C GLY A 35 5.31 -5.99 1.49
N VAL A 36 5.14 -4.72 1.80
CA VAL A 36 4.09 -3.87 1.22
C VAL A 36 4.67 -2.50 0.85
N LEU A 37 4.19 -1.95 -0.26
CA LEU A 37 4.19 -0.51 -0.48
C LEU A 37 3.01 0.04 0.32
N ASP A 38 3.31 0.84 1.32
CA ASP A 38 2.36 1.48 2.21
C ASP A 38 2.42 2.99 2.03
N LEU A 39 1.28 3.62 1.75
CA LEU A 39 1.16 5.05 1.51
C LEU A 39 -0.04 5.62 2.28
N ASP A 40 0.27 6.50 3.21
CA ASP A 40 -0.69 7.23 4.04
C ASP A 40 -0.96 8.65 3.52
N SER A 41 -2.12 9.18 3.89
CA SER A 41 -2.46 10.59 3.67
C SER A 41 -3.36 11.16 4.76
N PRO A 42 -3.13 12.40 5.23
CA PRO A 42 -4.04 13.09 6.13
C PRO A 42 -5.33 13.57 5.45
N THR A 43 -5.45 13.42 4.13
CA THR A 43 -6.66 13.78 3.39
C THR A 43 -7.56 12.55 3.27
N VAL A 44 -8.82 12.65 3.71
CA VAL A 44 -9.83 11.61 3.48
C VAL A 44 -10.04 11.40 1.98
N GLY A 45 -10.10 10.14 1.55
CA GLY A 45 -10.34 9.78 0.15
C GLY A 45 -9.25 10.25 -0.81
N ARG A 46 -8.01 10.44 -0.32
CA ARG A 46 -6.89 10.90 -1.15
C ARG A 46 -6.66 10.01 -2.36
N PHE A 47 -6.85 8.71 -2.18
CA PHE A 47 -6.60 7.67 -3.15
C PHE A 47 -7.92 7.13 -3.71
N ASN A 48 -7.95 6.94 -5.02
CA ASN A 48 -9.04 6.27 -5.73
C ASN A 48 -8.53 5.00 -6.43
N GLU A 49 -9.41 4.32 -7.19
CA GLU A 49 -9.05 3.09 -7.90
C GLU A 49 -8.05 3.32 -9.04
N GLU A 50 -8.06 4.51 -9.66
CA GLU A 50 -7.08 4.87 -10.69
C GLU A 50 -5.69 5.03 -10.07
N ASP A 51 -5.58 5.73 -8.94
CA ASP A 51 -4.32 5.85 -8.17
C ASP A 51 -3.76 4.47 -7.83
N LYS A 52 -4.61 3.60 -7.27
CA LYS A 52 -4.24 2.22 -6.93
C LYS A 52 -3.74 1.46 -8.16
N THR A 53 -4.43 1.58 -9.30
CA THR A 53 -4.03 0.90 -10.55
C THR A 53 -2.65 1.35 -11.03
N TYR A 54 -2.34 2.64 -10.97
CA TYR A 54 -1.02 3.14 -11.35
C TYR A 54 0.07 2.77 -10.34
N LEU A 55 -0.25 2.77 -9.05
CA LEU A 55 0.67 2.32 -8.01
C LEU A 55 0.95 0.81 -8.13
N GLU A 56 -0.01 0.00 -8.54
CA GLU A 56 0.21 -1.43 -8.85
C GLU A 56 1.24 -1.59 -9.98
N LYS A 57 1.18 -0.75 -11.03
CA LYS A 57 2.20 -0.73 -12.09
C LYS A 57 3.58 -0.30 -11.58
N VAL A 58 3.64 0.64 -10.63
CA VAL A 58 4.90 0.99 -9.96
C VAL A 58 5.47 -0.21 -9.20
N VAL A 59 4.62 -0.93 -8.46
CA VAL A 59 5.03 -2.16 -7.76
C VAL A 59 5.48 -3.25 -8.73
N GLU A 60 4.87 -3.38 -9.91
CA GLU A 60 5.36 -4.30 -10.96
C GLU A 60 6.79 -3.95 -11.40
N ILE A 61 7.11 -2.65 -11.53
CA ILE A 61 8.47 -2.21 -11.83
C ILE A 61 9.42 -2.58 -10.68
N ILE A 62 9.03 -2.32 -9.43
CA ILE A 62 9.84 -2.69 -8.26
C ILE A 62 10.11 -4.21 -8.26
N ASN A 63 9.06 -5.03 -8.41
CA ASN A 63 9.16 -6.49 -8.41
C ASN A 63 10.03 -7.02 -9.57
N LYS A 64 10.16 -6.26 -10.66
CA LYS A 64 11.02 -6.63 -11.79
C LYS A 64 12.50 -6.40 -11.50
N TYR A 65 12.84 -5.39 -10.71
CA TYR A 65 14.22 -4.92 -10.53
C TYR A 65 14.82 -5.21 -9.15
N VAL A 66 14.00 -5.55 -8.16
CA VAL A 66 14.45 -5.92 -6.82
C VAL A 66 14.42 -7.44 -6.69
N ASN A 67 15.55 -8.05 -6.34
CA ASN A 67 15.59 -9.45 -5.92
C ASN A 67 15.35 -9.53 -4.40
N PHE A 68 14.11 -9.78 -3.99
CA PHE A 68 13.77 -9.82 -2.56
C PHE A 68 14.37 -11.03 -1.82
N GLU A 69 14.81 -12.06 -2.53
CA GLU A 69 15.46 -13.23 -1.91
C GLU A 69 16.84 -12.88 -1.35
N GLU A 70 17.53 -11.90 -1.95
CA GLU A 70 18.86 -11.43 -1.51
C GLU A 70 18.80 -10.42 -0.35
N LEU A 71 17.61 -9.96 0.04
CA LEU A 71 17.42 -8.98 1.12
C LEU A 71 17.22 -9.63 2.51
N ASN A 72 17.22 -10.96 2.60
CA ASN A 72 17.02 -11.72 3.85
C ASN A 72 18.31 -12.36 4.35
#